data_AF-A0AAN6DKR6-F1
#
_entry.id   AF-A0AAN6DKR6-F1
#
_cell.length_a   1.000
_cell.length_b   1.000
_cell.length_c   1.000
_cell.angle_alpha   90.00
_cell.angle_beta   90.00
_cell.angle_gamma   90.00
#
_symmetry.space_group_name_H-M   'P 1'
#
loop_
_entity.id
_entity.type
_entity.pdbx_description
1 polymer ?
#
loop_
_entity_poly.entity_id
_entity_poly.type
_entity_poly.pdbx_seq_one_letter_code
_entity_poly.pdbx_strand_id
1 'polypeptide(L)'
;MAQKINIPDLRFEQVFRRNLLNYAKQRKGAQTTDADPLPIITPSLVLYTIIKDQMLMPFVQGFAVAFGLMLLRPWIRKTYEAGRLVGVRLVTSIGNVTATLRPYK
;
A
#
# COMPACT_ATOMS: atom_id res chain seq x y z
N MET A 1 -28.59 37.41 2.87
CA MET A 1 -28.38 36.00 3.29
C MET A 1 -27.13 35.52 2.56
N ALA A 2 -26.00 35.32 3.25
CA ALA A 2 -24.76 34.90 2.61
C ALA A 2 -24.88 33.43 2.16
N GLN A 3 -24.75 33.19 0.86
CA GLN A 3 -24.85 31.86 0.26
C GLN A 3 -23.61 31.07 0.67
N LYS A 4 -23.81 29.97 1.41
CA LYS A 4 -22.74 29.04 1.80
C LYS A 4 -22.19 28.40 0.52
N ILE A 5 -21.08 28.93 0.03
CA ILE A 5 -20.31 28.33 -1.06
C ILE A 5 -19.81 26.99 -0.53
N ASN A 6 -20.29 25.89 -1.10
CA ASN A 6 -19.72 24.57 -0.87
C ASN A 6 -18.34 24.57 -1.53
N ILE A 7 -17.33 25.03 -0.81
CA ILE A 7 -15.93 25.00 -1.25
C ILE A 7 -15.58 23.50 -1.39
N PRO A 8 -15.37 22.99 -2.61
CA PRO A 8 -14.90 21.61 -2.78
C PRO A 8 -13.54 21.46 -2.08
N ASP A 9 -13.27 20.26 -1.55
CA ASP A 9 -12.11 19.99 -0.70
C ASP A 9 -10.79 20.41 -1.37
N LEU A 10 -10.16 21.45 -0.82
CA LEU A 10 -8.90 22.04 -1.30
C LEU A 10 -7.68 21.14 -1.04
N ARG A 11 -7.85 19.99 -0.38
CA ARG A 11 -6.73 19.05 -0.13
C ARG A 11 -6.01 18.64 -1.39
N PHE A 12 -6.73 18.42 -2.49
CA PHE A 12 -6.11 18.04 -3.75
C PHE A 12 -5.16 19.12 -4.23
N GLU A 13 -5.59 20.38 -4.24
CA GLU A 13 -4.77 21.49 -4.70
C GLU A 13 -3.56 21.73 -3.78
N GLN A 14 -3.76 21.63 -2.46
CA GLN A 14 -2.69 21.80 -1.47
C GLN A 14 -1.63 20.70 -1.57
N VAL A 15 -2.06 19.43 -1.66
CA VAL A 15 -1.15 18.28 -1.81
C VAL A 15 -0.43 18.34 -3.15
N PHE A 16 -1.14 18.73 -4.20
CA PHE A 16 -0.60 18.90 -5.54
C PHE A 16 0.46 20.00 -5.62
N ARG A 17 0.17 21.20 -5.09
CA ARG A 17 1.14 22.30 -5.00
C ARG A 17 2.37 21.87 -4.20
N ARG A 18 2.19 21.15 -3.09
CA ARG A 18 3.30 20.63 -2.27
C ARG A 18 4.18 19.65 -3.04
N ASN A 19 3.58 18.72 -3.79
CA ASN A 19 4.33 17.75 -4.58
C ASN A 19 5.08 18.44 -5.73
N LEU A 20 4.42 19.35 -6.46
CA LEU A 20 5.06 20.17 -7.51
C LEU A 20 6.29 20.92 -6.99
N LEU A 21 6.16 21.60 -5.84
CA LEU A 21 7.27 22.33 -5.23
C LEU A 21 8.44 21.40 -4.87
N ASN A 22 8.14 20.20 -4.35
CA ASN A 22 9.17 19.21 -4.03
C ASN A 22 9.90 18.71 -5.28
N TYR A 23 9.19 18.42 -6.37
CA TYR A 23 9.81 17.96 -7.63
C TYR A 23 10.60 19.07 -8.33
N ALA A 24 10.11 20.31 -8.29
CA ALA A 24 10.84 21.46 -8.83
C ALA A 24 12.17 21.69 -8.08
N LYS A 25 12.16 21.59 -6.74
CA LYS A 25 13.37 21.63 -5.91
C LYS A 25 14.33 20.49 -6.22
N GLN A 26 13.79 19.29 -6.45
CA GLN A 26 14.59 18.09 -6.71
C GLN A 26 15.22 18.08 -8.12
N ARG A 27 14.58 18.72 -9.11
CA ARG A 27 15.13 18.87 -10.48
C ARG A 27 16.09 20.04 -10.65
N LYS A 28 15.90 21.16 -9.95
CA LYS A 28 16.81 22.33 -9.97
C LYS A 28 18.00 22.17 -9.01
N GLY A 29 18.74 21.05 -9.08
CA GLY A 29 19.93 20.86 -8.25
C GLY A 29 20.79 22.13 -8.15
N ALA A 30 20.91 22.70 -6.95
CA ALA A 30 21.89 23.69 -6.53
C ALA A 30 21.85 25.16 -7.05
N GLN A 31 20.84 25.67 -7.76
CA GLN A 31 20.77 27.13 -8.04
C GLN A 31 19.32 27.66 -8.11
N THR A 32 18.95 28.54 -7.16
CA THR A 32 18.70 29.98 -7.39
C THR A 32 18.02 30.61 -6.18
N THR A 33 18.68 31.64 -5.67
CA THR A 33 18.28 32.78 -4.84
C THR A 33 16.78 33.13 -4.88
N ASP A 34 16.26 33.63 -3.75
CA ASP A 34 14.88 34.03 -3.43
C ASP A 34 14.26 35.16 -4.30
N ALA A 35 14.66 35.32 -5.57
CA ALA A 35 14.32 36.48 -6.39
C ALA A 35 14.00 36.20 -7.87
N ASP A 36 13.58 34.98 -8.26
CA ASP A 36 13.14 34.70 -9.63
C ASP A 36 11.76 34.03 -9.71
N PRO A 37 10.97 34.34 -10.75
CA PRO A 37 9.53 34.12 -10.80
C PRO A 37 9.18 32.65 -10.73
N LEU A 38 8.05 32.38 -10.08
CA LEU A 38 7.41 31.08 -9.85
C LEU A 38 7.84 30.04 -10.90
N PRO A 39 8.47 28.92 -10.49
CA PRO A 39 8.98 27.92 -11.43
C PRO A 39 7.85 27.51 -12.35
N ILE A 40 8.04 27.64 -13.66
CA ILE A 40 7.07 27.30 -14.70
C ILE A 40 6.46 25.93 -14.32
N ILE A 41 5.20 25.96 -13.88
CA ILE A 41 4.42 24.77 -13.57
C ILE A 41 4.11 24.15 -14.94
N THR A 42 5.06 23.38 -15.46
CA THR A 42 4.89 22.71 -16.74
C THR A 42 3.78 21.69 -16.57
N PRO A 43 2.75 21.67 -17.44
CA PRO A 43 1.70 20.64 -17.42
C PRO A 43 2.24 19.20 -17.44
N SER A 44 3.45 19.03 -18.00
CA SER A 44 4.19 17.77 -17.99
C SER A 44 4.55 17.29 -16.57
N LEU A 45 4.93 18.21 -15.66
CA LEU A 45 5.26 17.85 -14.27
C LEU A 45 4.00 17.43 -13.51
N VAL A 46 2.92 18.16 -13.71
CA VAL A 46 1.57 17.85 -13.19
C VAL A 46 1.16 16.43 -13.58
N LEU A 47 1.25 16.11 -14.88
CA LEU A 47 0.89 14.81 -15.40
C LEU A 47 1.78 13.68 -14.84
N TYR A 48 3.09 13.92 -14.72
CA TYR A 48 4.01 12.99 -14.08
C TYR A 48 3.64 12.69 -12.63
N THR A 49 3.33 13.73 -11.84
CA THR A 49 2.95 13.56 -10.42
C THR A 49 1.66 12.77 -10.26
N ILE A 50 0.66 13.00 -11.11
CA ILE A 50 -0.62 12.27 -11.06
C ILE A 50 -0.42 10.80 -11.43
N ILE A 51 0.30 10.51 -12.51
CA ILE A 51 0.55 9.11 -12.93
C ILE A 51 1.33 8.36 -11.85
N LYS A 52 2.37 8.99 -11.27
CA LYS A 52 3.17 8.38 -10.21
C LYS A 52 2.36 8.18 -8.91
N ASP A 53 1.69 9.21 -8.42
CA ASP A 53 1.05 9.15 -7.10
C ASP A 53 -0.30 8.42 -7.14
N GLN A 54 -1.09 8.59 -8.21
CA GLN A 54 -2.43 8.02 -8.32
C GLN A 54 -2.47 6.62 -8.94
N MET A 55 -1.50 6.25 -9.77
CA MET A 55 -1.49 4.94 -10.43
C MET A 55 -0.34 4.05 -9.95
N LEU A 56 0.88 4.59 -9.84
CA LEU A 56 2.05 3.76 -9.58
C LEU A 56 2.13 3.29 -8.12
N MET A 57 1.85 4.17 -7.15
CA MET A 57 1.83 3.78 -5.73
C MET A 57 0.76 2.72 -5.39
N PRO A 58 -0.52 2.85 -5.77
CA PRO A 58 -1.52 1.81 -5.50
C PRO A 58 -1.25 0.51 -6.28
N PHE A 59 -0.66 0.60 -7.48
CA PHE A 59 -0.25 -0.58 -8.24
C PHE A 59 0.84 -1.37 -7.51
N VAL A 60 1.91 -0.70 -7.08
CA VAL A 60 2.99 -1.32 -6.30
C VAL A 60 2.46 -1.92 -4.99
N GLN A 61 1.54 -1.23 -4.32
CA GLN A 61 0.89 -1.75 -3.12
C GLN A 61 0.10 -3.04 -3.40
N GLY A 62 -0.66 -3.11 -4.49
CA GLY A 62 -1.37 -4.33 -4.90
C GLY A 62 -0.43 -5.51 -5.14
N PHE A 63 0.66 -5.29 -5.88
CA PHE A 63 1.68 -6.32 -6.10
C PHE A 63 2.37 -6.76 -4.81
N ALA A 64 2.74 -5.81 -3.94
CA ALA A 64 3.37 -6.11 -2.66
C ALA A 64 2.46 -6.96 -1.76
N VAL A 65 1.17 -6.65 -1.71
CA VAL A 65 0.18 -7.42 -0.94
C VAL A 65 -0.01 -8.83 -1.52
N ALA A 66 -0.15 -8.94 -2.84
CA ALA A 66 -0.26 -10.24 -3.50
C ALA A 66 0.98 -11.12 -3.26
N PHE A 67 2.18 -10.54 -3.35
CA PHE A 67 3.43 -11.23 -3.10
C PHE A 67 3.58 -11.64 -1.62
N GLY A 68 3.19 -10.76 -0.70
CA GLY A 68 3.14 -11.07 0.74
C GLY A 68 2.21 -12.24 1.05
N LEU A 69 1.02 -12.29 0.45
CA LEU A 69 0.08 -13.40 0.60
C LEU A 69 0.62 -14.70 -0.03
N MET A 70 1.34 -14.61 -1.14
CA MET A 70 1.97 -15.77 -1.76
C MET A 70 3.05 -16.39 -0.84
N LEU A 71 3.81 -15.56 -0.13
CA LEU A 71 4.77 -16.01 0.90
C LEU A 71 4.09 -16.52 2.18
N LEU A 72 2.91 -16.02 2.52
CA LEU A 72 2.13 -16.48 3.68
C LEU A 72 1.55 -17.89 3.47
N ARG A 73 1.36 -18.31 2.22
CA ARG A 73 0.75 -19.60 1.85
C ARG A 73 1.45 -20.85 2.46
N PRO A 74 2.79 -21.01 2.41
CA PRO A 74 3.47 -22.13 3.09
C PRO A 74 3.38 -22.06 4.61
N TRP A 75 3.30 -20.87 5.19
CA TRP A 75 3.18 -20.70 6.65
C TRP A 75 1.83 -21.21 7.14
N ILE A 76 0.75 -20.89 6.42
CA ILE A 76 -0.60 -21.39 6.74
C ILE A 76 -0.66 -22.92 6.66
N ARG A 77 0.05 -23.53 5.69
CA ARG A 77 0.15 -25.00 5.62
C ARG A 77 0.86 -25.59 6.84
N LYS A 78 1.99 -25.00 7.25
CA LYS A 78 2.74 -25.46 8.43
C LYS A 78 1.94 -25.30 9.73
N THR A 79 1.22 -24.19 9.92
CA THR A 79 0.39 -23.98 11.11
C THR A 79 -0.81 -24.91 11.13
N TYR A 80 -1.41 -25.20 9.97
CA TYR A 80 -2.48 -26.18 9.84
C TYR A 80 -2.01 -27.59 10.22
N GLU A 81 -0.84 -28.02 9.75
CA GLU A 81 -0.26 -29.31 10.10
C GLU A 81 0.05 -29.42 11.60
N ALA A 82 0.66 -28.38 12.19
CA ALA A 82 0.94 -28.33 13.62
C ALA A 82 -0.36 -28.38 14.46
N GLY A 83 -1.38 -27.61 14.07
CA GLY A 83 -2.68 -27.62 14.75
C GLY A 83 -3.39 -28.96 14.63
N ARG A 84 -3.31 -29.62 13.47
CA ARG A 84 -3.89 -30.95 13.25
C ARG A 84 -3.23 -32.03 14.10
N LEU A 85 -1.91 -31.96 14.28
CA LEU A 85 -1.16 -32.88 15.16
C LEU A 85 -1.57 -32.74 16.62
N VAL A 86 -1.70 -31.49 17.11
CA VAL A 86 -2.17 -31.22 18.47
C VAL A 86 -3.60 -31.73 18.67
N GLY A 87 -4.49 -31.46 17.71
CA GLY A 87 -5.88 -31.93 17.77
C GLY A 87 -6.00 -33.45 17.84
N VAL A 88 -5.24 -34.18 17.02
CA VAL A 88 -5.22 -35.66 17.07
C VAL A 88 -4.67 -36.17 18.41
N ARG A 89 -3.59 -35.58 18.92
CA ARG A 89 -3.04 -35.96 20.23
C ARG A 89 -4.03 -35.73 21.37
N LEU A 90 -4.77 -34.63 21.31
CA LEU A 90 -5.75 -34.26 22.32
C LEU A 90 -6.93 -35.24 22.31
N VAL A 91 -7.49 -35.54 21.13
CA VAL A 91 -8.58 -36.52 20.98
C VAL A 91 -8.14 -37.92 21.43
N THR A 92 -6.94 -38.36 21.04
CA THR A 92 -6.42 -39.67 21.46
C THR A 92 -6.16 -39.74 22.96
N SER A 93 -5.72 -38.64 23.59
CA SER A 93 -5.52 -38.60 25.06
C SER A 93 -6.82 -38.65 25.86
N ILE A 94 -7.93 -38.17 25.30
CA ILE A 94 -9.23 -38.10 26.00
C ILE A 94 -10.10 -39.31 25.70
N GLY A 95 -10.14 -39.78 24.45
CA GLY A 95 -11.16 -40.72 23.99
C GLY A 95 -10.77 -42.19 24.01
N ASN A 96 -9.49 -42.55 24.17
CA ASN A 96 -9.00 -43.90 23.84
C ASN A 96 -9.41 -44.37 22.41
N VAL A 97 -9.74 -43.41 21.53
CA VAL A 97 -10.09 -43.63 20.13
C VAL A 97 -8.86 -43.30 19.28
N THR A 98 -8.46 -44.27 18.45
CA THR A 98 -7.41 -44.09 17.46
C THR A 98 -7.92 -43.19 16.32
N ALA A 99 -7.74 -41.87 16.46
CA ALA A 99 -8.04 -40.93 15.40
C ALA A 99 -7.00 -41.08 14.27
N THR A 100 -7.33 -41.86 13.24
CA THR A 100 -6.48 -42.05 12.06
C THR A 100 -6.38 -40.78 11.23
N LEU A 101 -5.15 -40.27 11.05
CA LEU A 101 -4.83 -39.14 10.18
C LEU A 101 -5.06 -39.52 8.72
N ARG A 102 -6.09 -38.98 8.08
CA ARG A 102 -6.23 -39.06 6.61
C ARG A 102 -5.21 -38.11 5.96
N PRO A 103 -4.39 -38.56 5.00
CA PRO A 103 -3.44 -37.68 4.33
C PRO A 103 -4.20 -36.60 3.54
N TYR A 104 -3.71 -35.37 3.64
CA TYR A 104 -4.20 -34.24 2.84
C TYR A 104 -3.65 -34.47 1.42
N LYS A 105 -4.52 -34.80 0.46
CA LYS A 105 -4.17 -34.93 -0.96
C LYS A 105 -4.01 -33.56 -1.60
#